data_AF-A0A7V7DFP6-F1
#
_entry.id   AF-A0A7V7DFP6-F1
#
_cell.length_a   1.000
_cell.length_b   1.000
_cell.length_c   1.000
_cell.angle_alpha   90.00
_cell.angle_beta   90.00
_cell.angle_gamma   90.00
#
_symmetry.space_group_name_H-M   'P 1'
#
loop_
_entity.id
_entity.type
_entity.pdbx_description
1 polymer ?
#
loop_
_entity_poly.entity_id
_entity_poly.type
_entity_poly.pdbx_seq_one_letter_code
_entity_poly.pdbx_strand_id
1 'polypeptide(L)'
;MIRYLRSQEKTSSFSAIISTIRFGEGKDPLTIIEDEYEPKFGRETAEWIKKEELKHYTHIVLIDTGVAEIEPLRKRAKENAEFFEMEYVEVEGKSLDYFVKLVQGPYTEDEFFQLKPGEAVTQEMFLG
;
A
#
# COMPACT_ATOMS: atom_id res chain seq x y z
N MET A 1 10.62 -13.76 5.64
CA MET A 1 10.34 -12.30 5.55
C MET A 1 9.09 -12.04 4.69
N ILE A 2 7.98 -12.77 4.93
CA ILE A 2 6.65 -12.59 4.28
C ILE A 2 5.56 -12.84 5.35
N ARG A 3 5.78 -12.41 6.60
CA ARG A 3 4.84 -12.63 7.73
C ARG A 3 4.56 -11.38 8.56
N TYR A 4 4.94 -10.20 8.09
CA TYR A 4 4.81 -8.96 8.87
C TYR A 4 3.57 -8.11 8.52
N LEU A 5 2.79 -8.49 7.50
CA LEU A 5 1.58 -7.76 7.09
C LEU A 5 0.32 -8.14 7.89
N ARG A 6 0.43 -8.82 9.03
CA ARG A 6 -0.73 -9.35 9.79
C ARG A 6 -0.94 -8.71 11.17
N SER A 7 -0.42 -7.51 11.46
CA SER A 7 -0.60 -6.92 12.80
C SER A 7 -0.65 -5.39 12.80
N GLN A 8 -1.55 -4.81 12.01
CA GLN A 8 -1.91 -3.38 12.13
C GLN A 8 -3.44 -3.29 12.23
N GLU A 9 -3.96 -3.47 13.44
CA GLU A 9 -5.28 -3.02 13.84
C GLU A 9 -5.09 -2.08 15.03
N LYS A 10 -5.52 -0.83 14.86
CA LYS A 10 -6.13 0.08 15.87
C LYS A 10 -5.74 1.56 15.74
N THR A 11 -5.76 2.10 14.53
CA THR A 11 -6.19 3.50 14.34
C THR A 11 -6.89 3.62 12.99
N SER A 12 -8.23 3.58 13.03
CA SER A 12 -9.21 4.07 12.06
C SER A 12 -8.96 3.84 10.54
N SER A 13 -9.82 3.01 9.92
CA SER A 13 -9.86 2.62 8.49
C SER A 13 -8.72 1.71 8.05
N PHE A 14 -9.02 0.44 7.73
CA PHE A 14 -8.10 -0.38 6.96
C PHE A 14 -7.96 0.26 5.57
N SER A 15 -6.85 0.92 5.28
CA SER A 15 -6.53 1.36 3.92
C SER A 15 -5.97 0.18 3.14
N ALA A 16 -6.54 -0.16 1.98
CA ALA A 16 -5.85 -1.08 1.07
C ALA A 16 -4.75 -0.25 0.42
N ILE A 17 -3.53 -0.33 0.96
CA ILE A 17 -2.37 0.32 0.35
C ILE A 17 -1.99 -0.52 -0.86
N ILE A 18 -2.50 -0.14 -2.02
CA ILE A 18 -2.10 -0.72 -3.29
C ILE A 18 -1.01 0.19 -3.84
N SER A 19 0.21 0.00 -3.34
CA SER A 19 1.36 0.81 -3.77
C SER A 19 1.50 0.80 -5.30
N THR A 20 1.98 1.89 -5.88
CA THR A 20 2.29 2.08 -7.32
C THR A 20 2.99 0.90 -7.98
N ILE A 21 3.85 0.20 -7.25
CA ILE A 21 4.55 -1.02 -7.69
C ILE A 21 3.56 -2.14 -8.08
N ARG A 22 2.47 -2.32 -7.33
CA ARG A 22 1.46 -3.35 -7.61
C ARG A 22 0.63 -3.05 -8.85
N PHE A 23 0.31 -1.77 -9.09
CA PHE A 23 -0.35 -1.36 -10.33
C PHE A 23 0.57 -1.58 -11.55
N GLY A 24 1.85 -1.24 -11.43
CA GLY A 24 2.82 -1.44 -12.52
C GLY A 24 3.12 -2.93 -12.83
N GLU A 25 2.94 -3.82 -11.86
CA GLU A 25 3.10 -5.28 -12.03
C GLU A 25 1.82 -5.99 -12.49
N GLY A 26 0.70 -5.29 -12.69
CA GLY A 26 -0.60 -5.94 -12.98
C GLY A 26 -1.15 -6.75 -11.80
N LYS A 27 -0.84 -6.35 -10.56
CA LYS A 27 -1.28 -7.02 -9.33
C LYS A 27 -2.26 -6.18 -8.52
N ASP A 28 -3.01 -5.32 -9.20
CA ASP A 28 -4.15 -4.64 -8.61
C ASP A 28 -5.37 -5.57 -8.54
N PRO A 29 -6.35 -5.29 -7.66
CA PRO A 29 -7.47 -6.18 -7.39
C PRO A 29 -8.30 -6.55 -8.62
N LEU A 30 -8.59 -5.59 -9.50
CA LEU A 30 -9.31 -5.85 -10.75
C LEU A 30 -8.49 -6.75 -11.68
N THR A 31 -7.18 -6.52 -11.82
CA THR A 31 -6.33 -7.37 -12.68
C THR A 31 -6.26 -8.79 -12.11
N ILE A 32 -6.22 -8.96 -10.78
CA ILE A 32 -6.28 -10.28 -10.15
C ILE A 32 -7.61 -10.98 -10.41
N ILE A 33 -8.74 -10.24 -10.42
CA ILE A 33 -10.04 -10.80 -10.82
C ILE A 33 -9.93 -11.33 -12.25
N GLU A 34 -9.50 -10.48 -13.17
CA GLU A 34 -9.47 -10.73 -14.63
C GLU A 34 -8.51 -11.87 -15.01
N ASP A 35 -7.28 -11.83 -14.51
CA ASP A 35 -6.20 -12.71 -14.98
C ASP A 35 -6.07 -14.00 -14.15
N GLU A 36 -6.45 -13.97 -12.86
CA GLU A 36 -6.20 -15.09 -11.96
C GLU A 36 -7.45 -15.81 -11.45
N TYR A 37 -8.53 -15.09 -11.12
CA TYR A 37 -9.70 -15.67 -10.43
C TYR A 37 -10.81 -16.04 -11.40
N GLU A 38 -11.14 -15.16 -12.35
CA GLU A 38 -12.17 -15.39 -13.35
C GLU A 38 -11.92 -16.68 -14.16
N PRO A 39 -10.69 -16.98 -14.62
CA PRO A 39 -10.41 -18.23 -15.32
C PRO A 39 -10.61 -19.49 -14.46
N LYS A 40 -10.56 -19.38 -13.13
CA LYS A 40 -10.66 -20.51 -12.20
C LYS A 40 -12.07 -20.72 -11.64
N PHE A 41 -12.80 -19.63 -11.42
CA PHE A 41 -14.04 -19.63 -10.64
C PHE A 41 -15.23 -19.01 -11.38
N GLY A 42 -15.00 -18.44 -12.56
CA GLY A 42 -15.97 -17.60 -13.26
C GLY A 42 -16.06 -16.19 -12.66
N ARG A 43 -16.60 -15.26 -13.45
CA ARG A 43 -16.62 -13.83 -13.12
C ARG A 43 -17.30 -13.52 -11.79
N GLU A 44 -18.53 -14.01 -11.60
CA GLU A 44 -19.33 -13.72 -10.40
C GLU A 44 -18.62 -14.17 -9.12
N THR A 45 -18.10 -15.40 -9.09
CA THR A 45 -17.38 -15.94 -7.94
C THR A 45 -16.07 -15.18 -7.70
N ALA A 46 -15.34 -14.84 -8.77
CA ALA A 46 -14.09 -14.10 -8.67
C ALA A 46 -14.28 -12.72 -8.04
N GLU A 47 -15.31 -11.99 -8.47
CA GLU A 47 -15.69 -10.70 -7.89
C GLU A 47 -16.11 -10.83 -6.43
N TRP A 48 -16.94 -11.84 -6.10
CA TRP A 48 -17.36 -12.08 -4.72
C TRP A 48 -16.18 -12.38 -3.81
N ILE A 49 -15.25 -13.24 -4.22
CA ILE A 49 -14.03 -13.56 -3.46
C ILE A 49 -13.24 -12.28 -3.19
N LYS A 50 -12.98 -11.46 -4.22
CA LYS A 50 -12.16 -10.26 -4.07
C LYS A 50 -12.84 -9.20 -3.20
N LYS A 51 -14.16 -9.02 -3.34
CA LYS A 51 -14.95 -8.14 -2.46
C LYS A 51 -14.90 -8.61 -1.01
N GLU A 52 -14.98 -9.91 -0.77
CA GLU A 52 -14.87 -10.48 0.58
C GLU A 52 -13.46 -10.33 1.17
N GLU A 53 -12.40 -10.51 0.36
CA GLU A 53 -11.02 -10.23 0.75
C GLU A 53 -10.81 -8.75 1.13
N LEU A 54 -11.52 -7.85 0.44
CA LEU A 54 -11.37 -6.41 0.58
C LEU A 54 -12.43 -5.75 1.50
N LYS A 55 -13.37 -6.50 2.09
CA LYS A 55 -14.57 -5.99 2.76
C LYS A 55 -14.35 -5.04 3.94
N HIS A 56 -13.16 -5.07 4.55
CA HIS A 56 -12.82 -4.20 5.67
C HIS A 56 -12.05 -2.97 5.24
N TYR A 57 -11.59 -2.92 3.99
CA TYR A 57 -10.84 -1.81 3.45
C TYR A 57 -11.75 -0.72 2.91
N THR A 58 -11.32 0.52 3.04
CA THR A 58 -12.14 1.70 2.69
C THR A 58 -11.51 2.60 1.64
N HIS A 59 -10.21 2.44 1.36
CA HIS A 59 -9.46 3.32 0.48
C HIS A 59 -8.58 2.53 -0.49
N ILE A 60 -8.43 3.05 -1.70
CA ILE A 60 -7.39 2.72 -2.68
C ILE A 60 -6.38 3.85 -2.70
N VAL A 61 -5.15 3.57 -2.28
CA VAL A 61 -4.08 4.58 -2.19
C VAL A 61 -3.04 4.38 -3.29
N LEU A 62 -2.85 5.38 -4.16
CA LEU A 62 -1.74 5.46 -5.12
C LEU A 62 -0.60 6.28 -4.53
N ILE A 63 0.65 5.79 -4.62
CA ILE A 63 1.83 6.47 -4.08
C ILE A 63 2.75 6.93 -5.22
N ASP A 64 2.66 8.18 -5.66
CA ASP A 64 3.51 8.67 -6.76
C ASP A 64 4.96 8.85 -6.28
N THR A 65 5.85 7.94 -6.67
CA THR A 65 7.28 8.01 -6.34
C THR A 65 8.11 8.77 -7.37
N GLY A 66 7.50 9.27 -8.45
CA GLY A 66 8.20 9.96 -9.55
C GLY A 66 9.06 9.06 -10.44
N VAL A 67 9.02 7.73 -10.27
CA VAL A 67 9.88 6.78 -11.00
C VAL A 67 9.19 6.19 -12.24
N ALA A 68 7.86 6.08 -12.25
CA ALA A 68 7.08 5.45 -13.31
C ALA A 68 6.14 6.45 -14.00
N GLU A 69 5.68 6.12 -15.21
CA GLU A 69 4.59 6.86 -15.84
C GLU A 69 3.32 6.72 -15.00
N ILE A 70 2.87 7.82 -14.39
CA ILE A 70 1.83 7.78 -13.36
C ILE A 70 0.41 7.73 -13.94
N GLU A 71 0.16 8.29 -15.13
CA GLU A 71 -1.20 8.40 -15.68
C GLU A 71 -1.93 7.05 -15.87
N PRO A 72 -1.28 6.00 -16.43
CA PRO A 72 -1.93 4.69 -16.54
C PRO A 72 -2.25 4.09 -15.16
N LEU A 73 -1.37 4.29 -14.19
CA LEU A 73 -1.52 3.79 -12.83
C LEU A 73 -2.65 4.53 -12.10
N ARG A 74 -2.74 5.86 -12.27
CA ARG A 74 -3.82 6.69 -11.75
C ARG A 74 -5.17 6.27 -12.30
N LYS A 75 -5.25 6.05 -13.61
CA LYS A 75 -6.48 5.54 -14.24
C LYS A 75 -6.89 4.20 -13.62
N ARG A 76 -5.95 3.26 -13.52
CA ARG A 76 -6.23 1.92 -12.98
C ARG A 76 -6.62 1.95 -11.50
N ALA A 77 -6.00 2.81 -10.71
CA ALA A 77 -6.34 2.99 -9.30
C ALA A 77 -7.77 3.53 -9.12
N LYS A 78 -8.20 4.48 -9.97
CA LYS A 78 -9.57 5.01 -9.97
C LYS A 78 -10.59 3.96 -10.38
N GLU A 79 -10.31 3.15 -11.41
CA GLU A 79 -11.17 2.03 -11.81
C GLU A 79 -11.39 1.04 -10.65
N ASN A 80 -10.32 0.72 -9.91
CA ASN A 80 -10.43 -0.12 -8.72
C ASN A 80 -11.27 0.54 -7.63
N ALA A 81 -11.03 1.82 -7.34
CA ALA A 81 -11.79 2.57 -6.34
C ALA A 81 -13.29 2.59 -6.66
N GLU A 82 -13.64 2.84 -7.92
CA GLU A 82 -15.02 2.82 -8.42
C GLU A 82 -15.65 1.42 -8.29
N PHE A 83 -14.95 0.37 -8.70
CA PHE A 83 -15.49 -1.00 -8.69
C PHE A 83 -15.71 -1.55 -7.27
N PHE A 84 -14.84 -1.20 -6.33
CA PHE A 84 -14.93 -1.66 -4.94
C PHE A 84 -15.63 -0.67 -4.01
N GLU A 85 -16.16 0.44 -4.55
CA GLU A 85 -16.84 1.50 -3.78
C GLU A 85 -15.94 2.06 -2.66
N MET A 86 -14.67 2.28 -2.96
CA MET A 86 -13.64 2.79 -2.04
C MET A 86 -13.22 4.21 -2.38
N GLU A 87 -12.72 4.94 -1.39
CA GLU A 87 -12.16 6.28 -1.60
C GLU A 87 -10.80 6.20 -2.30
N TYR A 88 -10.62 6.98 -3.37
CA TYR A 88 -9.33 7.12 -4.03
C TYR A 88 -8.49 8.19 -3.34
N VAL A 89 -7.27 7.83 -2.93
CA VAL A 89 -6.29 8.75 -2.33
C VAL A 89 -5.00 8.68 -3.13
N GLU A 90 -4.46 9.85 -3.46
CA GLU A 90 -3.14 9.97 -4.08
C GLU A 90 -2.18 10.59 -3.07
N VAL A 91 -1.04 9.94 -2.85
CA VAL A 91 0.00 10.39 -1.93
C VAL A 91 1.28 10.57 -2.73
N GLU A 92 1.92 11.72 -2.60
CA GLU A 92 3.26 11.92 -3.13
C GLU A 92 4.27 11.14 -2.26
N GLY A 93 5.02 10.25 -2.88
CA GLY A 93 6.08 9.50 -2.23
C GLY A 93 7.16 10.47 -1.74
N LYS A 94 7.45 10.44 -0.44
CA LYS A 94 8.52 11.28 0.13
C LYS A 94 9.84 10.95 -0.56
N SER A 95 10.49 12.04 -0.95
CA SER A 95 11.39 12.15 -2.08
C SER A 95 12.74 11.46 -1.90
N LEU A 96 13.56 11.55 -2.95
CA LEU A 96 15.02 11.35 -2.91
C LEU A 96 15.67 12.00 -1.67
N ASP A 97 15.10 13.08 -1.11
CA ASP A 97 15.57 13.71 0.13
C ASP A 97 15.59 12.75 1.32
N TYR A 98 14.57 11.91 1.50
CA TYR A 98 14.55 10.95 2.60
C TYR A 98 15.63 9.87 2.43
N PHE A 99 15.88 9.46 1.18
CA PHE A 99 16.99 8.57 0.85
C PHE A 99 18.36 9.23 1.08
N VAL A 100 18.50 10.50 0.70
CA VAL A 100 19.71 11.29 0.95
C VAL A 100 19.94 11.42 2.45
N LYS A 101 18.91 11.72 3.25
CA LYS A 101 18.98 11.76 4.72
C LYS A 101 19.34 10.41 5.33
N LEU A 102 18.82 9.30 4.81
CA LEU A 102 19.22 7.95 5.25
C LEU A 102 20.74 7.71 5.09
N VAL A 103 21.30 8.17 3.97
CA VAL A 103 22.72 7.94 3.64
C VAL A 103 23.66 8.96 4.29
N GLN A 104 23.24 10.23 4.37
CA GLN A 104 24.10 11.35 4.70
C GLN A 104 23.69 12.11 5.97
N GLY A 105 22.50 11.84 6.51
CA GLY A 105 21.88 12.65 7.54
C GLY A 105 21.32 13.98 7.01
N PRO A 106 20.81 14.85 7.91
CA PRO A 106 20.78 14.69 9.36
C PRO A 106 19.72 13.67 9.81
N TYR A 107 20.04 12.89 10.84
CA TYR A 107 19.13 11.91 11.46
C TYR A 107 18.34 12.56 12.60
N THR A 108 17.32 13.36 12.28
CA THR A 108 16.48 14.03 13.29
C THR A 108 15.58 13.03 14.02
N GLU A 109 15.26 13.30 15.29
CA GLU A 109 14.37 12.43 16.09
C GLU A 109 12.94 12.35 15.54
N ASP A 110 12.50 13.36 14.80
CA ASP A 110 11.18 13.40 14.14
C ASP A 110 11.07 12.41 12.96
N GLU A 111 12.21 12.04 12.35
CA GLU A 111 12.27 11.19 11.15
C GLU A 111 12.97 9.84 11.41
N PHE A 112 13.84 9.75 12.43
CA PHE A 112 14.66 8.58 12.68
C PHE A 112 14.75 8.24 14.17
N PHE A 113 14.63 6.96 14.50
CA PHE A 113 14.98 6.46 15.83
C PHE A 113 16.50 6.56 16.05
N GLN A 114 16.90 7.30 17.08
CA GLN A 114 18.28 7.35 17.54
C GLN A 114 18.49 6.34 18.67
N LEU A 115 19.18 5.24 18.38
CA LEU A 115 19.42 4.17 19.35
C LEU A 115 20.86 4.21 19.85
N LYS A 116 21.04 4.02 21.15
CA LYS A 116 22.37 3.84 21.74
C LYS A 116 22.89 2.44 21.45
N PRO A 117 24.22 2.23 21.44
CA PRO A 117 24.80 0.90 21.35
C PRO A 117 24.25 -0.02 22.45
N GLY A 118 23.67 -1.15 22.06
CA GLY A 118 23.05 -2.12 22.97
C GLY A 118 21.60 -1.84 23.33
N GLU A 119 21.01 -0.75 22.84
CA GLU A 119 19.58 -0.47 23.00
C GLU A 119 18.74 -1.39 22.11
N ALA A 120 17.69 -1.98 22.71
CA ALA A 120 16.79 -2.86 21.98
C ALA A 120 15.75 -2.04 21.21
N VAL A 121 15.52 -2.43 19.96
CA VAL A 121 14.35 -1.96 19.20
C VAL A 121 13.11 -2.61 19.80
N THR A 122 12.18 -1.81 20.29
CA THR A 122 10.94 -2.27 20.91
C THR A 122 9.73 -1.94 20.03
N GLN A 123 8.61 -2.62 20.25
CA GLN A 123 7.41 -2.41 19.45
C GLN A 123 6.76 -1.06 19.78
N GLU A 124 6.84 -0.63 21.05
CA GLU A 124 6.30 0.62 21.57
C GLU A 124 6.88 1.84 20.85
N MET A 125 8.13 1.76 20.38
CA MET A 125 8.77 2.83 19.60
C MET A 125 8.01 3.15 18.31
N PHE A 126 7.30 2.18 17.72
CA PHE A 126 6.55 2.34 16.45
C PHE A 126 5.06 2.61 16.64
N LEU A 127 4.53 2.45 17.85
CA LEU A 127 3.08 2.48 18.14
C LEU A 127 2.62 3.77 18.85
N GLY A 128 3.44 4.83 18.80
CA GLY A 128 3.16 6.13 19.40
C GLY A 128 1.76 6.67 19.09
#